data_AF-A0A951H7A2-F1
#
_entry.id   AF-A0A951H7A2-F1
#
_cell.length_a   1.000
_cell.length_b   1.000
_cell.length_c   1.000
_cell.angle_alpha   90.00
_cell.angle_beta   90.00
_cell.angle_gamma   90.00
#
_symmetry.space_group_name_H-M   'P 1'
#
loop_
_entity.id
_entity.type
_entity.pdbx_description
1 polymer ?
#
loop_
_entity_poly.entity_id
_entity_poly.type
_entity_poly.pdbx_seq_one_letter_code
_entity_poly.pdbx_strand_id
1 'polypeptide(L)'
;MAAERIDLPTIRPSMLLGAASGGVVNNAKVASQIAQLLLEPLIGATEALVNMPLRVEDRGDRWWITGNRSAAGSDERGAGPIEVRKHDSAILAPGATGNLLGDAASAEKFAATILANAAGVEELRRQSPLIAEDHGDSWRVRGSANAKRVAEGPGPFELLVQKRDARVLDMWFEWVLNTPPDVQSMLRARASKPSRDR
;
A
#
# COMPACT_ATOMS: atom_id res chain seq x y z
N MET A 1 32.06 -31.64 -5.64
CA MET A 1 31.06 -31.20 -4.65
C MET A 1 30.93 -29.70 -4.78
N ALA A 2 29.80 -29.23 -5.31
CA ALA A 2 29.54 -27.80 -5.51
C ALA A 2 29.03 -27.20 -4.20
N ALA A 3 29.67 -26.13 -3.73
CA ALA A 3 29.24 -25.41 -2.54
C ALA A 3 27.94 -24.65 -2.84
N GLU A 4 26.90 -25.00 -2.09
CA GLU A 4 25.60 -24.32 -2.08
C GLU A 4 25.81 -22.88 -1.60
N ARG A 5 25.54 -21.91 -2.49
CA ARG A 5 25.56 -20.49 -2.14
C ARG A 5 24.36 -20.21 -1.24
N ILE A 6 24.62 -20.09 0.05
CA ILE A 6 23.64 -19.55 1.01
C ILE A 6 23.53 -18.04 0.73
N ASP A 7 22.45 -17.65 0.07
CA ASP A 7 22.07 -16.24 -0.05
C ASP A 7 21.70 -15.72 1.34
N LEU A 8 22.63 -15.00 1.96
CA LEU A 8 22.40 -14.37 3.25
C LEU A 8 21.34 -13.28 3.13
N PRO A 9 20.42 -13.14 4.10
CA PRO A 9 19.50 -12.02 4.13
C PRO A 9 20.31 -10.74 4.27
N THR A 10 20.30 -9.92 3.21
CA THR A 10 20.89 -8.58 3.22
C THR A 10 20.27 -7.83 4.40
N ILE A 11 21.04 -7.43 5.40
CA ILE A 11 20.56 -6.53 6.45
C ILE A 11 20.26 -5.21 5.74
N ARG A 12 18.97 -4.90 5.53
CA ARG A 12 18.52 -3.75 4.75
C ARG A 12 18.19 -2.60 5.71
N PRO A 13 18.90 -1.47 5.65
CA PRO A 13 18.39 -0.26 6.26
C PRO A 13 17.13 0.16 5.47
N SER A 14 15.96 -0.06 6.05
CA SER A 14 14.70 0.52 5.57
C SER A 14 14.59 1.94 6.13
N MET A 15 14.42 2.94 5.26
CA MET A 15 13.83 4.20 5.70
C MET A 15 12.32 4.03 5.62
N LEU A 16 11.69 3.90 6.79
CA LEU A 16 10.25 4.13 6.91
C LEU A 16 9.98 5.50 6.30
N LEU A 17 9.00 5.59 5.40
CA LEU A 17 8.46 6.91 5.12
C LEU A 17 7.89 7.41 6.45
N GLY A 18 8.60 8.35 7.07
CA GLY A 18 7.98 9.19 8.08
C GLY A 18 6.76 9.78 7.39
N ALA A 19 5.57 9.28 7.77
CA ALA A 19 4.31 9.87 7.43
C ALA A 19 4.39 11.32 7.90
N ALA A 20 4.83 12.20 7.00
CA ALA A 20 5.02 13.60 7.29
C ALA A 20 3.63 14.18 7.56
N SER A 21 3.30 14.33 8.84
CA SER A 21 2.25 15.20 9.40
C SER A 21 0.78 14.94 9.02
N GLY A 22 0.44 13.93 8.21
CA GLY A 22 -0.96 13.55 7.94
C GLY A 22 -1.02 12.10 7.48
N GLY A 23 -1.98 11.32 7.97
CA GLY A 23 -2.05 9.87 7.74
C GLY A 23 -2.02 9.42 6.26
N VAL A 24 -1.94 8.10 6.04
CA VAL A 24 -1.93 7.45 4.71
C VAL A 24 -2.97 8.04 3.73
N VAL A 25 -4.15 8.41 4.23
CA VAL A 25 -5.23 9.09 3.48
C VAL A 25 -5.49 10.47 4.09
N ASN A 26 -4.63 11.44 3.80
CA ASN A 26 -4.67 12.77 4.41
C ASN A 26 -5.58 13.79 3.70
N ASN A 27 -6.24 13.43 2.60
CA ASN A 27 -7.14 14.35 1.89
C ASN A 27 -8.36 13.64 1.30
N ALA A 28 -9.43 14.41 1.09
CA ALA A 28 -10.72 13.92 0.62
C ALA A 28 -10.68 13.32 -0.79
N LYS A 29 -9.79 13.83 -1.67
CA LYS A 29 -9.65 13.32 -3.04
C LYS A 29 -9.16 11.86 -3.03
N VAL A 30 -8.13 11.57 -2.25
CA VAL A 30 -7.57 10.22 -2.13
C VAL A 30 -8.57 9.29 -1.45
N ALA A 31 -9.27 9.77 -0.43
CA ALA A 31 -10.36 9.01 0.21
C ALA A 31 -11.45 8.62 -0.80
N SER A 32 -11.88 9.57 -1.64
CA SER A 32 -12.85 9.32 -2.71
C SER A 32 -12.35 8.33 -3.74
N GLN A 33 -11.07 8.39 -4.13
CA GLN A 33 -10.49 7.48 -5.11
C GLN A 33 -10.39 6.05 -4.56
N ILE A 34 -9.99 5.90 -3.30
CA ILE A 34 -9.97 4.60 -2.61
C ILE A 34 -11.39 4.03 -2.51
N ALA A 35 -12.37 4.84 -2.09
CA ALA A 35 -13.75 4.38 -2.03
C ALA A 35 -14.29 3.98 -3.40
N GLN A 36 -14.01 4.75 -4.45
CA GLN A 36 -14.40 4.42 -5.82
C GLN A 36 -13.82 3.08 -6.28
N LEU A 37 -12.54 2.82 -6.01
CA LEU A 37 -11.89 1.56 -6.34
C LEU A 37 -12.57 0.35 -5.66
N LEU A 38 -13.13 0.57 -4.47
CA LEU A 38 -13.61 -0.50 -3.60
C LEU A 38 -15.13 -0.62 -3.55
N LEU A 39 -15.85 0.32 -4.18
CA LEU A 39 -17.30 0.25 -4.32
C LEU A 39 -17.75 -0.92 -5.20
N GLU A 40 -17.12 -1.14 -6.35
CA GLU A 40 -17.54 -2.23 -7.25
C GLU A 40 -17.45 -3.61 -6.56
N PRO A 41 -16.36 -3.96 -5.85
CA PRO A 41 -16.31 -5.18 -5.06
C PRO A 41 -17.35 -5.25 -3.92
N LEU A 42 -17.74 -4.11 -3.35
CA LEU A 42 -18.65 -4.05 -2.20
C LEU A 42 -20.12 -4.22 -2.58
N ILE A 43 -20.57 -3.56 -3.65
CA ILE A 43 -22.00 -3.46 -4.00
C ILE A 43 -22.31 -3.82 -5.45
N GLY A 44 -21.29 -4.21 -6.23
CA GLY A 44 -21.41 -4.49 -7.66
C GLY A 44 -21.28 -3.24 -8.52
N ALA A 45 -20.79 -3.43 -9.76
CA ALA A 45 -20.49 -2.33 -10.67
C ALA A 45 -21.70 -1.44 -11.01
N THR A 46 -22.88 -2.04 -11.22
CA THR A 46 -24.10 -1.29 -11.52
C THR A 46 -24.47 -0.37 -10.37
N GLU A 47 -24.46 -0.88 -9.14
CA GLU A 47 -24.82 -0.11 -7.95
C GLU A 47 -23.74 0.93 -7.61
N ALA A 48 -22.47 0.63 -7.85
CA ALA A 48 -21.36 1.57 -7.72
C ALA A 48 -21.53 2.80 -8.63
N LEU A 49 -21.95 2.60 -9.88
CA LEU A 49 -22.19 3.69 -10.83
C LEU A 49 -23.31 4.63 -10.36
N VAL A 50 -24.41 4.11 -9.82
CA VAL A 50 -25.54 4.96 -9.37
C VAL A 50 -25.24 5.72 -8.08
N ASN A 51 -24.24 5.28 -7.32
CA ASN A 51 -23.77 5.98 -6.12
C ASN A 51 -22.82 7.13 -6.43
N MET A 52 -22.41 7.31 -7.69
CA MET A 52 -21.60 8.45 -8.11
C MET A 52 -22.44 9.73 -8.31
N PRO A 53 -21.86 10.93 -8.07
CA PRO A 53 -20.56 11.16 -7.45
C PRO A 53 -20.59 10.90 -5.94
N LEU A 54 -19.44 10.48 -5.38
CA LEU A 54 -19.28 10.32 -3.94
C LEU A 54 -19.13 11.66 -3.24
N ARG A 55 -19.72 11.77 -2.05
CA ARG A 55 -19.54 12.89 -1.13
C ARG A 55 -18.61 12.45 -0.01
N VAL A 56 -17.63 13.28 0.31
CA VAL A 56 -16.63 12.99 1.35
C VAL A 56 -16.73 14.06 2.43
N GLU A 57 -16.94 13.62 3.66
CA GLU A 57 -16.99 14.45 4.86
C GLU A 57 -15.79 14.10 5.77
N ASP A 58 -15.13 15.12 6.30
CA ASP A 58 -14.07 14.94 7.30
C ASP A 58 -14.71 14.76 8.69
N ARG A 59 -14.45 13.61 9.34
CA ARG A 59 -14.90 13.34 10.72
C ARG A 59 -13.74 13.18 11.70
N GLY A 60 -12.64 13.89 11.48
CA GLY A 60 -11.47 13.88 12.35
C GLY A 60 -10.48 12.78 11.97
N ASP A 61 -10.62 11.59 12.55
CA ASP A 61 -9.71 10.44 12.35
C ASP A 61 -10.03 9.62 11.09
N ARG A 62 -11.17 9.91 10.46
CA ARG A 62 -11.70 9.17 9.31
C ARG A 62 -12.38 10.10 8.30
N TRP A 63 -12.44 9.62 7.07
CA TRP A 63 -13.30 10.14 6.03
C TRP A 63 -14.61 9.37 6.04
N TRP A 64 -15.71 10.11 6.00
CA TRP A 64 -17.06 9.55 5.87
C TRP A 64 -17.54 9.76 4.43
N ILE A 65 -17.82 8.66 3.74
CA ILE A 65 -18.07 8.67 2.30
C ILE A 65 -19.47 8.13 2.02
N THR A 66 -20.28 8.94 1.35
CA THR A 66 -21.65 8.58 0.97
C THR A 66 -21.87 8.69 -0.53
N GLY A 67 -22.66 7.77 -1.07
CA GLY A 67 -23.11 7.82 -2.46
C GLY A 67 -24.35 8.69 -2.65
N ASN A 68 -24.64 9.05 -3.89
CA ASN A 68 -25.75 9.92 -4.25
C ASN A 68 -27.13 9.38 -3.80
N ARG A 69 -27.35 8.06 -3.83
CA ARG A 69 -28.58 7.42 -3.34
C ARG A 69 -28.71 7.41 -1.81
N SER A 70 -27.59 7.37 -1.08
CA SER A 70 -27.60 7.36 0.39
C SER A 70 -28.06 8.70 0.98
N ALA A 71 -27.91 9.81 0.24
CA ALA A 71 -28.36 11.13 0.65
C ALA A 71 -29.88 11.35 0.47
N ALA A 72 -30.58 10.46 -0.25
CA ALA A 72 -31.97 10.64 -0.64
C ALA A 72 -33.00 10.04 0.34
N GLY A 73 -32.57 9.51 1.49
CA GLY A 73 -33.47 9.07 2.56
C GLY A 73 -34.35 7.85 2.23
N SER A 74 -34.02 7.06 1.21
CA SER A 74 -34.77 5.85 0.85
C SER A 74 -34.14 4.60 1.50
N ASP A 75 -34.95 3.87 2.27
CA ASP A 75 -34.66 2.57 2.93
C ASP A 75 -34.34 1.40 1.98
N GLU A 76 -33.89 1.68 0.75
CA GLU A 76 -33.67 0.66 -0.28
C GLU A 76 -32.18 0.57 -0.65
N ARG A 77 -31.49 -0.40 -0.01
CA ARG A 77 -30.26 -1.06 -0.50
C ARG A 77 -29.16 -0.15 -1.08
N GLY A 78 -29.03 1.08 -0.59
CA GLY A 78 -27.83 1.88 -0.82
C GLY A 78 -26.64 1.20 -0.14
N ALA A 79 -25.45 1.31 -0.73
CA ALA A 79 -24.24 1.05 0.02
C ALA A 79 -24.27 1.93 1.26
N GLY A 80 -24.25 1.32 2.45
CA GLY A 80 -24.08 2.09 3.68
C GLY A 80 -22.85 2.99 3.56
N PRO A 81 -22.76 4.04 4.41
CA PRO A 81 -21.60 4.91 4.42
C PRO A 81 -20.30 4.09 4.52
N ILE A 82 -19.32 4.45 3.71
CA ILE A 82 -17.97 3.88 3.75
C ILE A 82 -17.12 4.81 4.61
N GLU A 83 -16.52 4.27 5.66
CA GLU A 83 -15.53 5.00 6.44
C GLU A 83 -14.12 4.59 6.01
N VAL A 84 -13.24 5.56 5.78
CA VAL A 84 -11.82 5.34 5.50
C VAL A 84 -11.00 5.98 6.60
N ARG A 85 -10.28 5.16 7.38
CA ARG A 85 -9.39 5.67 8.44
C ARG A 85 -8.20 6.39 7.83
N LYS A 86 -7.91 7.61 8.32
CA LYS A 86 -6.85 8.44 7.73
C LYS A 86 -5.46 7.85 7.95
N HIS A 87 -5.24 7.19 9.08
CA HIS A 87 -3.92 6.74 9.51
C HIS A 87 -3.38 5.55 8.72
N ASP A 88 -4.24 4.57 8.43
CA ASP A 88 -3.85 3.27 7.89
C ASP A 88 -4.76 2.81 6.74
N SER A 89 -5.60 3.71 6.20
CA SER A 89 -6.57 3.46 5.13
C SER A 89 -7.59 2.35 5.38
N ALA A 90 -7.68 1.81 6.60
CA ALA A 90 -8.61 0.74 6.89
C ALA A 90 -10.05 1.16 6.63
N ILE A 91 -10.81 0.27 5.99
CA ILE A 91 -12.18 0.54 5.56
C ILE A 91 -13.17 -0.13 6.50
N LEU A 92 -14.12 0.66 6.97
CA LEU A 92 -15.27 0.19 7.72
C LEU A 92 -16.50 0.46 6.85
N ALA A 93 -17.03 -0.59 6.24
CA ALA A 93 -18.26 -0.53 5.47
C ALA A 93 -19.23 -1.60 6.01
N PRO A 94 -20.43 -1.21 6.46
CA PRO A 94 -21.45 -2.16 6.89
C PRO A 94 -21.77 -3.15 5.76
N GLY A 95 -21.61 -4.45 6.01
CA GLY A 95 -21.89 -5.50 5.03
C GLY A 95 -20.72 -5.87 4.12
N ALA A 96 -19.53 -5.28 4.29
CA ALA A 96 -18.32 -5.75 3.61
C ALA A 96 -17.96 -7.17 4.06
N THR A 97 -18.25 -8.16 3.21
CA THR A 97 -17.85 -9.55 3.41
C THR A 97 -16.82 -9.95 2.38
N GLY A 98 -15.67 -10.49 2.82
CA GLY A 98 -14.59 -10.95 1.94
C GLY A 98 -13.42 -9.99 1.83
N ASN A 99 -12.65 -10.14 0.74
CA ASN A 99 -11.47 -9.33 0.46
C ASN A 99 -11.85 -8.12 -0.40
N LEU A 100 -11.70 -6.91 0.15
CA LEU A 100 -11.89 -5.66 -0.59
C LEU A 100 -10.86 -5.51 -1.72
N LEU A 101 -9.61 -5.91 -1.48
CA LEU A 101 -8.59 -6.03 -2.50
C LEU A 101 -8.51 -7.49 -2.93
N GLY A 102 -9.51 -7.94 -3.68
CA GLY A 102 -9.65 -9.35 -4.08
C GLY A 102 -8.64 -9.82 -5.14
N ASP A 103 -8.07 -8.89 -5.90
CA ASP A 103 -7.18 -9.20 -7.03
C ASP A 103 -5.96 -8.26 -7.08
N ALA A 104 -4.94 -8.69 -7.82
CA ALA A 104 -3.66 -7.99 -7.96
C ALA A 104 -3.82 -6.60 -8.63
N ALA A 105 -4.70 -6.47 -9.63
CA ALA A 105 -4.88 -5.20 -10.34
C ALA A 105 -5.52 -4.14 -9.45
N SER A 106 -6.46 -4.54 -8.59
CA SER A 106 -7.03 -3.68 -7.56
C SER A 106 -5.97 -3.26 -6.54
N ALA A 107 -5.11 -4.18 -6.10
CA ALA A 107 -3.99 -3.87 -5.20
C ALA A 107 -2.98 -2.89 -5.82
N GLU A 108 -2.65 -3.04 -7.10
CA GLU A 108 -1.76 -2.14 -7.85
C GLU A 108 -2.35 -0.73 -7.97
N LYS A 109 -3.64 -0.60 -8.31
CA LYS A 109 -4.35 0.69 -8.38
C LYS A 109 -4.43 1.36 -7.00
N PHE A 110 -4.68 0.57 -5.97
CA PHE A 110 -4.68 1.04 -4.59
C PHE A 110 -3.31 1.60 -4.20
N ALA A 111 -2.25 0.83 -4.43
CA ALA A 111 -0.88 1.24 -4.15
C ALA A 111 -0.45 2.48 -4.95
N ALA A 112 -0.84 2.58 -6.22
CA ALA A 112 -0.59 3.75 -7.04
C ALA A 112 -1.26 5.01 -6.45
N THR A 113 -2.48 4.87 -5.94
CA THR A 113 -3.23 5.95 -5.29
C THR A 113 -2.54 6.41 -4.01
N ILE A 114 -2.09 5.47 -3.17
CA ILE A 114 -1.33 5.76 -1.94
C ILE A 114 0.02 6.42 -2.26
N LEU A 115 0.76 5.88 -3.22
CA LEU A 115 2.06 6.42 -3.62
C LEU A 115 1.95 7.84 -4.18
N ALA A 116 0.99 8.08 -5.08
CA ALA A 116 0.74 9.41 -5.61
C ALA A 116 0.34 10.41 -4.51
N ASN A 117 -0.35 9.96 -3.46
CA ASN A 117 -0.66 10.78 -2.30
C ASN A 117 0.58 11.10 -1.46
N ALA A 118 1.38 10.08 -1.13
CA ALA A 118 2.48 10.21 -0.20
C ALA A 118 3.72 10.90 -0.80
N ALA A 119 4.00 10.66 -2.08
CA ALA A 119 5.23 11.11 -2.74
C ALA A 119 5.01 11.85 -4.08
N GLY A 120 3.76 12.00 -4.51
CA GLY A 120 3.41 12.73 -5.72
C GLY A 120 3.42 11.89 -7.01
N VAL A 121 2.89 12.48 -8.09
CA VAL A 121 2.70 11.80 -9.38
C VAL A 121 4.02 11.49 -10.09
N GLU A 122 5.04 12.33 -9.93
CA GLU A 122 6.36 12.07 -10.53
C GLU A 122 7.03 10.84 -9.93
N GLU A 123 6.87 10.63 -8.62
CA GLU A 123 7.35 9.42 -7.96
C GLU A 123 6.61 8.19 -8.46
N LEU A 124 5.29 8.25 -8.57
CA LEU A 124 4.49 7.16 -9.14
C LEU A 124 4.98 6.79 -10.55
N ARG A 125 5.25 7.78 -11.41
CA ARG A 125 5.79 7.54 -12.76
C ARG A 125 7.14 6.84 -12.71
N ARG A 126 8.04 7.26 -11.80
CA ARG A 126 9.35 6.63 -11.62
C ARG A 126 9.24 5.18 -11.17
N GLN A 127 8.31 4.88 -10.27
CA GLN A 127 8.11 3.55 -9.69
C GLN A 127 7.30 2.61 -10.59
N SER A 128 6.65 3.12 -11.64
CA SER A 128 5.84 2.30 -12.53
C SER A 128 6.70 1.39 -13.42
N PRO A 129 6.26 0.16 -13.76
CA PRO A 129 5.03 -0.48 -13.28
C PRO A 129 5.13 -0.89 -11.79
N LEU A 130 3.98 -0.83 -11.11
CA LEU A 130 3.82 -1.48 -9.81
C LEU A 130 3.39 -2.93 -10.05
N ILE A 131 3.90 -3.85 -9.23
CA ILE A 131 3.59 -5.28 -9.31
C ILE A 131 3.08 -5.73 -7.95
N ALA A 132 1.90 -6.35 -7.92
CA ALA A 132 1.35 -6.97 -6.71
C ALA A 132 1.70 -8.46 -6.62
N GLU A 133 2.26 -8.87 -5.48
CA GLU A 133 2.55 -10.25 -5.10
C GLU A 133 1.58 -10.69 -4.00
N ASP A 134 1.01 -11.89 -4.15
CA ASP A 134 0.11 -12.47 -3.16
C ASP A 134 0.89 -13.01 -1.95
N HIS A 135 0.56 -12.49 -0.77
CA HIS A 135 1.12 -12.91 0.52
C HIS A 135 0.00 -13.42 1.46
N GLY A 136 -0.93 -14.24 0.95
CA GLY A 136 -2.01 -14.84 1.72
C GLY A 136 -3.10 -13.83 2.04
N ASP A 137 -3.09 -13.28 3.26
CA ASP A 137 -4.07 -12.29 3.72
C ASP A 137 -3.70 -10.84 3.34
N SER A 138 -2.57 -10.67 2.65
CA SER A 138 -2.04 -9.36 2.24
C SER A 138 -1.53 -9.37 0.81
N TRP A 139 -1.47 -8.18 0.22
CA TRP A 139 -0.72 -7.92 -1.00
C TRP A 139 0.57 -7.20 -0.63
N ARG A 140 1.69 -7.63 -1.20
CA ARG A 140 2.92 -6.85 -1.27
C ARG A 140 3.00 -6.21 -2.64
N VAL A 141 2.96 -4.89 -2.71
CA VAL A 141 3.06 -4.16 -3.97
C VAL A 141 4.40 -3.46 -4.06
N ARG A 142 5.12 -3.69 -5.16
CA ARG A 142 6.48 -3.20 -5.35
C ARG A 142 6.63 -2.39 -6.63
N GLY A 143 7.37 -1.27 -6.55
CA GLY A 143 7.77 -0.46 -7.70
C GLY A 143 8.98 -1.01 -8.45
N SER A 144 9.14 -0.56 -9.68
CA SER A 144 10.22 -0.97 -10.58
C SER A 144 11.51 -0.17 -10.42
N ALA A 145 11.43 1.04 -9.84
CA ALA A 145 12.54 1.98 -9.82
C ALA A 145 13.75 1.38 -9.10
N ASN A 146 14.89 1.37 -9.78
CA ASN A 146 16.15 0.87 -9.24
C ASN A 146 16.03 -0.53 -8.57
N ALA A 147 15.11 -1.37 -9.06
CA ALA A 147 14.88 -2.71 -8.50
C ALA A 147 16.12 -3.62 -8.63
N LYS A 148 16.95 -3.36 -9.64
CA LYS A 148 18.25 -4.02 -9.86
C LYS A 148 19.40 -3.43 -9.03
N ARG A 149 19.15 -2.37 -8.27
CA ARG A 149 20.11 -1.75 -7.34
C ARG A 149 21.41 -1.31 -8.03
N VAL A 150 21.28 -0.72 -9.21
CA VAL A 150 22.42 -0.30 -10.04
C VAL A 150 22.96 1.08 -9.65
N ALA A 151 22.12 1.90 -9.02
CA ALA A 151 22.48 3.23 -8.57
C ALA A 151 22.25 3.35 -7.06
N GLU A 152 23.11 4.13 -6.40
CA GLU A 152 22.87 4.55 -5.02
C GLU A 152 21.67 5.52 -4.97
N GLY A 153 20.89 5.43 -3.88
CA GLY A 153 19.72 6.28 -3.66
C GLY A 153 18.43 5.48 -3.52
N PRO A 154 17.27 6.12 -3.79
CA PRO A 154 15.97 5.46 -3.69
C PRO A 154 15.90 4.21 -4.58
N GLY A 155 15.57 3.11 -3.93
CA GLY A 155 15.22 1.84 -4.52
C GLY A 155 13.72 1.75 -4.84
N PRO A 156 13.21 0.52 -4.99
CA PRO A 156 11.81 0.30 -5.25
C PRO A 156 10.96 0.76 -4.06
N PHE A 157 9.82 1.37 -4.38
CA PHE A 157 8.71 1.55 -3.46
C PHE A 157 8.18 0.18 -3.02
N GLU A 158 7.78 0.05 -1.77
CA GLU A 158 7.07 -1.11 -1.26
C GLU A 158 5.87 -0.70 -0.40
N LEU A 159 4.75 -1.41 -0.60
CA LEU A 159 3.53 -1.30 0.20
C LEU A 159 3.08 -2.69 0.62
N LEU A 160 2.78 -2.87 1.89
CA LEU A 160 2.10 -4.05 2.41
C LEU A 160 0.68 -3.66 2.81
N VAL A 161 -0.32 -4.29 2.22
CA VAL A 161 -1.75 -3.95 2.44
C VAL A 161 -2.59 -5.21 2.69
N GLN A 162 -3.47 -5.17 3.69
CA GLN A 162 -4.40 -6.26 3.98
C GLN A 162 -5.51 -6.36 2.93
N LYS A 163 -5.80 -7.58 2.49
CA LYS A 163 -6.83 -7.83 1.49
C LYS A 163 -8.24 -7.54 2.01
N ARG A 164 -8.46 -7.85 3.29
CA ARG A 164 -9.78 -7.81 3.93
C ARG A 164 -10.37 -6.42 4.05
N ASP A 165 -9.61 -5.44 4.55
CA ASP A 165 -10.10 -4.10 4.87
C ASP A 165 -9.28 -2.98 4.22
N ALA A 166 -8.39 -3.32 3.27
CA ALA A 166 -7.48 -2.40 2.61
C ALA A 166 -6.58 -1.59 3.57
N ARG A 167 -6.30 -2.14 4.76
CA ARG A 167 -5.40 -1.52 5.73
C ARG A 167 -3.95 -1.58 5.25
N VAL A 168 -3.30 -0.43 5.13
CA VAL A 168 -1.86 -0.35 4.93
C VAL A 168 -1.17 -0.76 6.23
N LEU A 169 -0.40 -1.84 6.16
CA LEU A 169 0.38 -2.37 7.28
C LEU A 169 1.74 -1.71 7.37
N ASP A 170 2.37 -1.47 6.22
CA ASP A 170 3.68 -0.85 6.13
C ASP A 170 3.89 -0.23 4.74
N MET A 171 4.71 0.81 4.66
CA MET A 171 5.03 1.55 3.44
C MET A 171 6.43 2.16 3.52
N TRP A 172 7.28 1.86 2.55
CA TRP A 172 8.67 2.34 2.55
C TRP A 172 9.28 2.41 1.15
N PHE A 173 10.46 3.04 1.05
CA PHE A 173 11.37 2.83 -0.07
C PHE A 173 12.56 2.03 0.43
N GLU A 174 12.99 1.03 -0.34
CA GLU A 174 14.32 0.49 -0.11
C GLU A 174 15.35 1.58 -0.43
N TRP A 175 16.39 1.74 0.38
CA TRP A 175 17.50 2.63 0.02
C TRP A 175 18.70 1.79 -0.41
N VAL A 176 19.18 2.02 -1.62
CA VAL A 176 20.36 1.35 -2.15
C VAL A 176 21.58 2.15 -1.72
N LEU A 177 22.48 1.50 -0.97
CA LEU A 177 23.76 2.07 -0.55
C LEU A 177 24.90 1.33 -1.23
N ASN A 178 25.73 2.06 -1.97
CA ASN A 178 26.97 1.51 -2.48
C ASN A 178 27.97 1.42 -1.32
N THR A 179 28.08 0.23 -0.75
CA THR A 179 29.00 0.00 0.37
C THR A 179 30.43 -0.10 -0.16
N PRO A 180 31.39 0.70 0.34
CA PRO A 180 32.80 0.59 -0.03
C PRO A 180 33.37 -0.83 0.15
N PRO A 181 34.37 -1.27 -0.66
CA PRO A 181 34.84 -2.66 -0.66
C PRO A 181 35.39 -3.15 0.69
N ASP A 182 36.02 -2.27 1.45
CA ASP A 182 36.50 -2.49 2.81
C ASP A 182 35.34 -2.78 3.78
N VAL A 183 34.27 -2.00 3.71
CA VAL A 183 33.06 -2.21 4.53
C VAL A 183 32.32 -3.50 4.11
N GLN A 184 32.26 -3.81 2.81
CA GLN A 184 31.71 -5.09 2.34
C GLN A 184 32.49 -6.28 2.90
N SER A 185 33.82 -6.18 2.96
CA SER A 185 34.69 -7.21 3.52
C SER A 185 34.42 -7.41 5.02
N MET A 186 34.20 -6.32 5.76
CA MET A 186 33.83 -6.38 7.17
C MET A 186 32.45 -7.01 7.41
N LEU A 187 31.45 -6.66 6.59
CA LEU A 187 30.11 -7.24 6.68
C LEU A 187 30.12 -8.75 6.40
N ARG A 188 30.85 -9.19 5.36
CA ARG A 188 31.04 -10.61 5.04
C ARG A 188 31.75 -11.37 6.16
N ALA A 189 32.82 -10.80 6.73
CA ALA A 189 33.57 -11.40 7.84
C ALA A 189 32.76 -11.52 9.14
N ARG A 190 31.77 -10.65 9.35
CA ARG A 190 30.82 -10.77 10.47
C ARG A 190 29.75 -11.83 10.22
N ALA A 191 29.22 -11.91 8.99
CA ALA A 191 28.20 -12.89 8.65
C ALA A 191 28.74 -14.34 8.62
N SER A 192 30.05 -14.52 8.41
CA SER A 192 30.72 -15.82 8.44
C SER A 192 31.16 -16.28 9.83
N LYS A 193 30.98 -15.47 10.89
CA LYS A 193 31.15 -15.95 12.25
C LYS A 193 29.92 -16.80 12.63
N PRO A 194 30.08 -18.10 12.94
CA PRO A 194 28.96 -18.90 13.43
C PRO A 194 28.40 -18.24 14.69
N SER A 195 27.08 -18.19 14.81
CA SER A 195 26.42 -17.79 16.05
C SER A 195 27.01 -18.65 17.15
N ARG A 196 27.69 -18.02 18.12
CA ARG A 196 28.00 -18.70 19.37
C ARG A 196 26.66 -18.93 20.05
N ASP A 197 26.15 -20.14 19.90
CA ASP A 197 25.02 -20.64 20.67
C ASP A 197 25.16 -20.22 22.14
N ARG A 198 24.09 -19.60 22.64
CA ARG A 198 23.76 -19.50 24.05
C ARG A 198 22.31 -19.90 24.21
#